data_AF-A0A819RGM2-F1
#
_entry.id   AF-A0A819RGM2-F1
#
_cell.length_a   1.000
_cell.length_b   1.000
_cell.length_c   1.000
_cell.angle_alpha   90.00
_cell.angle_beta   90.00
_cell.angle_gamma   90.00
#
_symmetry.space_group_name_H-M   'P 1'
#
loop_
_entity.id
_entity.type
_entity.pdbx_description
1 polymer ?
#
loop_
_entity_poly.entity_id
_entity_poly.type
_entity_poly.pdbx_seq_one_letter_code
_entity_poly.pdbx_strand_id
1 'polypeptide(L)'
;MSSSSSVSDGILKFATQYSFYTGCIIFSFGVIGNALNILVFTQLKLFRTNRCAFYITIESISNFIYQFVSISTTVLTSVYGDDATGRSAIW
;
A
#
# COMPACT_ATOMS: atom_id res chain seq x y z
N MET A 1 -6.96 -19.25 -31.81
CA MET A 1 -7.62 -18.64 -30.63
C MET A 1 -7.11 -19.18 -29.30
N SER A 2 -6.65 -20.44 -29.19
CA SER A 2 -6.07 -21.01 -27.95
C SER A 2 -4.67 -20.49 -27.59
N SER A 3 -3.86 -20.11 -28.56
CA SER A 3 -2.52 -19.56 -28.32
C SER A 3 -2.54 -18.17 -27.67
N SER A 4 -3.50 -17.32 -28.05
CA SER A 4 -3.67 -15.98 -27.48
C SER A 4 -4.14 -16.02 -26.02
N SER A 5 -5.05 -16.94 -25.66
CA SER A 5 -5.52 -17.09 -24.28
C SER A 5 -4.41 -17.61 -23.36
N SER A 6 -3.59 -18.57 -23.81
CA SER A 6 -2.47 -19.08 -23.01
C SER A 6 -1.39 -18.04 -22.73
N VAL A 7 -1.15 -17.11 -23.66
CA VAL A 7 -0.20 -16.01 -23.45
C VAL A 7 -0.75 -15.01 -22.42
N SER A 8 -2.02 -14.63 -22.51
CA SER A 8 -2.67 -13.75 -21.53
C SER A 8 -2.65 -14.34 -20.12
N ASP A 9 -2.93 -15.64 -19.98
CA ASP A 9 -2.90 -16.33 -18.69
C ASP A 9 -1.48 -16.37 -18.08
N GLY A 10 -0.45 -16.51 -18.92
CA GLY A 10 0.95 -16.46 -18.50
C GLY A 10 1.31 -15.08 -17.94
N ILE A 11 0.97 -14.02 -18.66
CA ILE A 11 1.24 -12.63 -18.24
C ILE A 11 0.54 -12.33 -16.92
N LEU A 12 -0.73 -12.74 -16.78
CA LEU A 12 -1.50 -12.49 -15.57
C LEU A 12 -0.85 -13.13 -14.34
N LYS A 13 -0.41 -14.39 -14.44
CA LYS A 13 0.28 -15.08 -13.33
C LYS A 13 1.56 -14.38 -12.92
N PHE A 14 2.40 -13.99 -13.88
CA PHE A 14 3.64 -13.25 -13.59
C PHE A 14 3.34 -11.88 -12.97
N ALA A 15 2.34 -11.16 -13.50
CA ALA A 15 1.94 -9.86 -12.99
C ALA A 15 1.41 -9.95 -11.56
N THR A 16 0.54 -10.91 -11.25
CA THR A 16 0.01 -11.11 -9.89
C THR A 16 1.13 -11.43 -8.90
N GLN A 17 2.05 -12.33 -9.27
CA GLN A 17 3.16 -12.71 -8.40
C GLN A 17 4.13 -11.53 -8.17
N TYR A 18 4.44 -10.77 -9.23
CA TYR A 18 5.26 -9.56 -9.12
C TYR A 18 4.61 -8.48 -8.24
N SER A 19 3.32 -8.21 -8.45
CA SER A 19 2.55 -7.23 -7.67
C SER A 19 2.48 -7.64 -6.20
N PHE A 20 2.34 -8.92 -5.89
CA PHE A 20 2.33 -9.42 -4.52
C PHE A 20 3.67 -9.19 -3.81
N TYR A 21 4.80 -9.62 -4.41
CA TYR A 21 6.12 -9.43 -3.79
C TYR A 21 6.49 -7.95 -3.65
N THR A 22 6.21 -7.15 -4.67
CA THR A 22 6.45 -5.70 -4.63
C THR A 22 5.58 -5.05 -3.55
N GLY A 23 4.31 -5.46 -3.46
CA GLY A 23 3.38 -5.00 -2.42
C GLY A 23 3.87 -5.32 -1.00
N CYS A 24 4.39 -6.52 -0.76
CA CYS A 24 4.98 -6.89 0.53
C CYS A 24 6.18 -6.01 0.89
N ILE A 25 7.09 -5.75 -0.05
CA ILE A 25 8.26 -4.89 0.17
C ILE A 25 7.81 -3.46 0.50
N ILE A 26 6.94 -2.88 -0.31
CA ILE A 26 6.43 -1.51 -0.11
C ILE A 26 5.70 -1.42 1.24
N PHE A 27 4.91 -2.43 1.61
CA PHE A 27 4.23 -2.48 2.89
C PHE A 27 5.22 -2.47 4.07
N SER A 28 6.24 -3.34 4.05
CA SER A 28 7.23 -3.40 5.12
C SER A 28 7.99 -2.08 5.28
N PHE A 29 8.54 -1.54 4.20
CA PHE A 29 9.28 -0.28 4.24
C PHE A 29 8.38 0.91 4.56
N GLY A 30 7.15 0.94 4.03
CA GLY A 30 6.17 1.99 4.29
C GLY A 30 5.72 2.03 5.75
N VAL A 31 5.45 0.88 6.37
CA VAL A 31 5.09 0.76 7.79
C VAL A 31 6.24 1.27 8.66
N ILE A 32 7.47 0.81 8.39
CA ILE A 32 8.66 1.23 9.17
C ILE A 32 8.90 2.74 9.02
N GLY A 33 8.89 3.26 7.79
CA GLY A 33 9.13 4.69 7.53
C GLY A 33 8.09 5.60 8.15
N ASN A 34 6.79 5.30 7.97
CA ASN A 34 5.72 6.09 8.57
C ASN A 34 5.73 6.00 10.11
N ALA A 35 6.01 4.83 10.69
CA ALA A 35 6.14 4.67 12.14
C ALA A 35 7.30 5.49 12.72
N LEU A 36 8.45 5.51 12.04
CA LEU A 36 9.60 6.34 12.42
C LEU A 36 9.27 7.83 12.34
N ASN A 37 8.60 8.28 11.27
CA ASN A 37 8.17 9.68 11.14
C ASN A 37 7.24 10.08 12.29
N ILE A 38 6.21 9.27 12.58
CA ILE A 38 5.28 9.54 13.68
C ILE A 38 6.03 9.60 15.01
N LEU A 39 6.95 8.67 15.27
CA LEU A 39 7.76 8.66 16.49
C LEU A 39 8.62 9.92 16.60
N VAL A 40 9.37 10.26 15.55
CA VAL A 40 10.28 11.42 15.53
C VAL A 40 9.51 12.72 15.74
N PHE A 41 8.44 12.95 14.99
CA PHE A 41 7.68 14.20 15.07
C PHE A 41 6.84 14.32 16.35
N THR A 42 6.46 13.21 16.98
CA THR A 42 5.71 13.23 18.25
C THR A 42 6.63 13.38 19.48
N GLN A 43 7.80 12.72 19.46
CA GLN A 43 8.69 12.62 20.63
C GLN A 43 9.69 13.77 20.72
N LEU A 44 10.20 14.30 19.61
CA LEU A 44 11.16 15.39 19.67
C LEU A 44 10.48 16.73 19.97
N LYS A 45 10.79 17.30 21.15
CA LYS A 45 10.31 18.63 21.56
C LYS A 45 10.67 19.73 20.54
N LEU A 46 11.75 19.53 19.78
CA LEU A 46 12.20 20.45 18.72
C LEU A 46 11.15 20.64 17.61
N PHE A 47 10.34 19.62 17.33
CA PHE A 47 9.35 19.67 16.24
C PHE A 47 7.95 20.06 16.70
N ARG A 48 7.67 20.11 18.01
CA ARG A 48 6.32 20.37 18.56
C ARG A 48 5.77 21.77 18.29
N THR A 49 6.63 22.77 18.11
CA THR A 49 6.22 24.15 17.80
C THR A 49 6.06 24.39 16.30
N ASN A 50 6.54 23.48 15.45
CA ASN A 50 6.53 23.65 14.01
C ASN A 50 5.21 23.12 13.41
N ARG A 51 4.42 24.03 12.82
CA ARG A 51 3.17 23.68 12.13
C ARG A 51 3.38 22.68 10.98
N CYS A 52 4.52 22.73 10.29
CA CYS A 52 4.82 21.78 9.22
C CYS A 52 5.01 20.35 9.75
N ALA A 53 5.64 20.18 10.91
CA ALA A 53 5.81 18.86 11.51
C ALA A 53 4.47 18.22 11.89
N PHE A 54 3.49 19.03 12.30
CA PHE A 54 2.13 18.55 12.56
C PHE A 54 1.45 18.01 11.29
N TYR A 55 1.53 18.73 10.17
CA TYR A 55 0.98 18.26 8.89
C TYR A 55 1.65 16.97 8.42
N ILE A 56 2.98 16.89 8.49
CA ILE A 56 3.72 15.67 8.12
C ILE A 56 3.36 14.49 9.04
N THR A 57 3.07 14.75 10.32
CA THR A 57 2.60 13.70 11.24
C THR A 57 1.24 13.17 10.83
N ILE A 58 0.28 14.05 10.51
CA ILE A 58 -1.04 13.65 10.01
C ILE A 58 -0.91 12.87 8.70
N GLU A 59 -0.12 13.38 7.75
CA GLU A 59 0.15 12.72 6.48
C GLU A 59 0.74 11.32 6.71
N SER A 60 1.70 11.18 7.62
CA SER A 60 2.30 9.89 7.96
C SER A 60 1.28 8.92 8.57
N ILE A 61 0.32 9.40 9.38
CA ILE A 61 -0.79 8.59 9.92
C ILE A 61 -1.74 8.17 8.80
N SER A 62 -2.14 9.10 7.93
CA SER A 62 -3.00 8.82 6.77
C SER A 62 -2.36 7.80 5.84
N ASN A 63 -1.07 7.96 5.54
CA ASN A 63 -0.32 7.05 4.69
C ASN A 63 -0.17 5.66 5.34
N PHE A 64 0.03 5.62 6.67
CA PHE A 64 0.03 4.37 7.43
C PHE A 64 -1.31 3.62 7.26
N ILE A 65 -2.44 4.29 7.50
CA ILE A 65 -3.79 3.69 7.35
C ILE A 65 -4.03 3.23 5.91
N TYR A 66 -3.69 4.07 4.92
CA TYR A 66 -3.82 3.73 3.51
C TYR A 66 -3.06 2.45 3.15
N GLN A 67 -1.84 2.29 3.67
CA GLN A 67 -1.02 1.10 3.44
C GLN A 67 -1.70 -0.19 3.95
N PHE A 68 -2.41 -0.14 5.09
CA PHE A 68 -3.19 -1.27 5.60
C PHE A 68 -4.40 -1.61 4.74
N VAL A 69 -5.09 -0.60 4.21
CA VAL A 69 -6.21 -0.82 3.29
C VAL A 69 -5.71 -1.45 1.99
N SER A 70 -4.62 -0.92 1.42
CA SER A 70 -4.03 -1.40 0.16
C SER A 70 -3.54 -2.85 0.22
N ILE A 71 -2.91 -3.27 1.33
CA ILE A 71 -2.51 -4.68 1.47
C ILE A 71 -3.75 -5.58 1.63
N SER A 72 -4.78 -5.11 2.33
CA SER A 72 -6.02 -5.86 2.54
C SER A 72 -6.76 -6.10 1.22
N THR A 73 -6.82 -5.10 0.33
CA THR A 73 -7.41 -5.26 -1.00
C THR A 73 -6.58 -6.22 -1.86
N THR A 74 -5.25 -6.10 -1.83
CA THR A 74 -4.35 -6.99 -2.58
C THR A 74 -4.50 -8.45 -2.16
N VAL A 75 -4.60 -8.71 -0.85
CA VAL A 75 -4.85 -10.06 -0.31
C VAL A 75 -6.23 -10.55 -0.71
N LEU A 76 -7.26 -9.71 -0.62
CA LEU A 76 -8.63 -10.08 -0.98
C LEU A 76 -8.74 -10.47 -2.47
N THR A 77 -8.12 -9.70 -3.36
CA THR A 77 -8.07 -9.99 -4.79
C THR A 77 -7.27 -11.27 -5.08
N SER A 78 -6.18 -11.53 -4.35
CA SER A 78 -5.43 -12.77 -4.50
C SER A 78 -6.18 -14.02 -4.03
N VAL A 79 -7.04 -13.91 -2.99
CA VAL A 79 -7.76 -15.05 -2.42
C VAL A 79 -9.09 -15.32 -3.12
N TYR A 80 -9.85 -14.27 -3.43
CA TYR A 80 -11.21 -14.39 -3.97
C TYR A 80 -11.28 -14.16 -5.49
N GLY A 81 -10.20 -13.68 -6.13
CA GLY A 81 -10.20 -13.36 -7.56
C GLY A 81 -11.11 -12.19 -7.94
N ASP A 82 -11.71 -11.51 -6.95
CA ASP A 82 -12.52 -10.31 -7.15
C ASP A 82 -11.61 -9.08 -6.98
N ASP A 83 -11.48 -8.31 -8.06
CA ASP A 83 -10.78 -7.03 -8.03
C ASP A 83 -11.68 -5.99 -7.35
N ALA A 84 -11.66 -6.00 -6.01
CA ALA A 84 -12.39 -5.04 -5.21
C ALA A 84 -11.95 -3.59 -5.51
N THR A 85 -10.70 -3.40 -5.97
CA THR A 85 -10.16 -2.10 -6.38
C THR A 85 -10.71 -1.66 -7.75
N GLY A 86 -10.94 -2.59 -8.67
CA GLY A 86 -11.63 -2.35 -9.95
C GLY A 86 -13.13 -2.08 -9.80
N ARG A 87 -13.74 -2.54 -8.69
CA ARG A 87 -15.18 -2.34 -8.39
C ARG A 87 -15.48 -1.17 -7.47
N SER A 88 -14.49 -0.62 -6.77
CA SER A 88 -14.71 0.53 -5.88
C SER A 88 -15.15 1.75 -6.69
N ALA A 89 -16.37 2.24 -6.40
CA ALA A 89 -16.91 3.50 -6.95
C ALA A 89 -16.30 4.76 -6.33
N ILE A 90 -15.32 4.58 -5.44
CA ILE A 90 -14.51 5.63 -4.87
C ILE A 90 -13.24 5.61 -5.71
N TRP A 91 -13.23 6.43 -6.75
CA TRP A 91 -12.01 6.81 -7.45
C TRP A 91 -11.00 7.42 -6.48
#